data_AF-A0A3S7UVC3-F1
#
_entry.id   AF-A0A3S7UVC3-F1
#
_cell.length_a   1.000
_cell.length_b   1.000
_cell.length_c   1.000
_cell.angle_alpha   90.00
_cell.angle_beta   90.00
_cell.angle_gamma   90.00
#
_symmetry.space_group_name_H-M   'P 1'
#
loop_
_entity.id
_entity.type
_entity.pdbx_description
1 polymer ?
#
loop_
_entity_poly.entity_id
_entity_poly.type
_entity_poly.pdbx_seq_one_letter_code
_entity_poly.pdbx_strand_id
1 'polypeptide(L)'
;MRPPSPHSPRGMALLMAMLVIVLITLLVAGAISFTGTERAAAQLQTSEDAMSACTQAARNLFIARLRVLLGNAERIKFDQLLNDDGRRVYSGHYDKVDVLSATWVNPNSMGQSRSGAIDMSNKVGTAALVAGYYRVTAVCEERANGPKREVEFVVRVGL
;
A
#
# COMPACT_ATOMS: atom_id res chain seq x y z
N MET A 1 1.89 -48.53 63.99
CA MET A 1 1.98 -47.17 63.39
C MET A 1 3.35 -47.02 62.77
N ARG A 2 3.43 -46.80 61.44
CA ARG A 2 4.69 -46.65 60.70
C ARG A 2 4.96 -45.15 60.52
N PRO A 3 6.15 -44.64 60.88
CA PRO A 3 6.42 -43.21 60.74
C PRO A 3 6.54 -42.83 59.25
N PRO A 4 6.12 -41.61 58.86
CA PRO A 4 6.25 -41.14 57.48
C PRO A 4 7.73 -40.93 57.13
N SER A 5 8.12 -41.38 55.95
CA SER A 5 9.47 -41.22 55.40
C SER A 5 9.79 -39.74 55.13
N PRO A 6 10.97 -39.24 55.52
CA PRO A 6 11.36 -37.86 55.25
C PRO A 6 11.58 -37.66 53.75
N HIS A 7 10.82 -36.75 53.14
CA HIS A 7 11.01 -36.35 51.76
C HIS A 7 12.41 -35.73 51.59
N SER A 8 13.17 -36.22 50.61
CA SER A 8 14.50 -35.69 50.34
C SER A 8 14.40 -34.24 49.81
N PRO A 9 15.10 -33.26 50.41
CA PRO A 9 15.02 -31.85 50.00
C PRO A 9 15.52 -31.59 48.56
N ARG A 10 16.30 -32.52 48.00
CA ARG A 10 16.80 -32.47 46.63
C ARG A 10 15.72 -32.72 45.57
N GLY A 11 14.69 -33.52 45.87
CA GLY A 11 13.58 -33.81 44.95
C GLY A 11 12.67 -32.60 44.71
N MET A 12 12.40 -31.82 45.77
CA MET A 12 11.63 -30.57 45.70
C MET A 12 12.37 -29.48 44.91
N ALA A 13 13.70 -29.37 45.08
CA ALA A 13 14.51 -28.40 44.34
C ALA A 13 14.51 -28.65 42.83
N LEU A 14 14.60 -29.92 42.41
CA LEU A 14 14.53 -30.30 41.00
C LEU A 14 13.16 -30.01 40.38
N LEU A 15 12.07 -30.25 41.12
CA LEU A 15 10.71 -29.92 40.65
C LEU A 15 10.51 -28.41 40.47
N MET A 16 10.97 -27.60 41.43
CA MET A 16 10.88 -26.15 41.32
C MET A 16 11.70 -25.62 40.14
N ALA A 17 12.91 -26.14 39.92
CA ALA A 17 13.73 -25.75 38.78
C ALA A 17 13.06 -26.11 37.43
N MET A 18 12.47 -27.30 37.33
CA MET A 18 11.74 -27.71 36.12
C MET A 18 10.56 -26.77 35.85
N LEU A 19 9.79 -26.43 36.89
CA LEU A 19 8.63 -25.54 36.78
C LEU A 19 9.05 -24.14 36.28
N VAL A 20 10.14 -23.60 36.82
CA VAL A 20 10.70 -22.31 36.39
C VAL A 20 11.14 -22.36 34.93
N ILE A 21 11.81 -23.43 34.48
CA ILE A 21 12.23 -23.59 33.08
C ILE A 21 11.01 -23.66 32.16
N VAL A 22 9.97 -24.40 32.54
CA VAL A 22 8.71 -24.48 31.77
C VAL A 22 8.05 -23.11 31.66
N LEU A 23 7.98 -22.33 32.74
CA LEU A 23 7.40 -20.99 32.69
C LEU A 23 8.20 -20.05 31.79
N ILE A 24 9.53 -20.06 31.90
CA ILE A 24 10.40 -19.21 31.05
C ILE A 24 10.25 -19.58 29.58
N THR A 25 10.21 -20.87 29.24
CA THR A 25 10.05 -21.31 27.85
C THR A 25 8.69 -20.91 27.26
N LEU A 26 7.62 -20.99 28.04
CA LEU A 26 6.29 -20.50 27.63
C LEU A 26 6.28 -18.98 27.41
N LEU A 27 6.93 -18.21 28.29
CA LEU A 27 7.04 -16.75 28.12
C LEU A 27 7.82 -16.38 26.86
N VAL A 28 8.94 -17.05 26.59
CA VAL A 28 9.74 -16.81 25.38
C VAL A 28 8.95 -17.16 24.12
N ALA A 29 8.25 -18.30 24.10
CA ALA A 29 7.41 -18.68 22.97
C ALA A 29 6.27 -17.68 22.71
N GLY A 30 5.63 -17.18 23.77
CA GLY A 30 4.62 -16.13 23.69
C GLY A 30 5.18 -14.83 23.11
N ALA A 31 6.35 -14.38 23.58
CA ALA A 31 7.01 -13.17 23.10
C ALA A 31 7.39 -13.27 21.61
N ILE A 32 7.96 -14.40 21.17
CA ILE A 32 8.31 -14.64 19.76
C ILE A 32 7.05 -14.60 18.88
N SER A 33 5.97 -15.23 19.34
CA SER A 33 4.70 -15.26 18.60
C SER A 33 4.11 -13.86 18.44
N PHE A 34 4.11 -13.07 19.52
CA PHE A 34 3.65 -11.69 19.52
C PHE A 34 4.47 -10.80 18.57
N THR A 35 5.81 -10.86 18.66
CA THR A 35 6.70 -10.13 17.75
C THR A 35 6.50 -10.55 16.29
N GLY A 36 6.25 -11.83 16.03
CA GLY A 36 5.94 -12.33 14.68
C GLY A 36 4.67 -11.71 14.10
N THR A 37 3.60 -11.63 14.90
CA THR A 37 2.32 -11.04 14.45
C THR A 37 2.43 -9.54 14.17
N GLU A 38 3.15 -8.78 14.99
CA GLU A 38 3.35 -7.35 14.76
C GLU A 38 4.20 -7.08 13.52
N ARG A 39 5.22 -7.90 13.26
CA ARG A 39 6.02 -7.79 12.04
C ARG A 39 5.21 -8.04 10.78
N ALA A 40 4.33 -9.05 10.81
CA ALA A 40 3.43 -9.31 9.68
C ALA A 40 2.46 -8.13 9.44
N ALA A 41 1.90 -7.56 10.51
CA ALA A 41 1.04 -6.38 10.42
C ALA A 41 1.80 -5.15 9.87
N ALA A 42 3.03 -4.91 10.32
CA ALA A 42 3.86 -3.82 9.84
C ALA A 42 4.24 -3.96 8.35
N GLN A 43 4.51 -5.18 7.90
CA GLN A 43 4.77 -5.45 6.48
C GLN A 43 3.54 -5.18 5.61
N LEU A 44 2.35 -5.54 6.09
CA LEU A 44 1.11 -5.23 5.37
C LEU A 44 0.89 -3.71 5.31
N GLN A 45 1.00 -3.02 6.44
CA GLN A 45 0.83 -1.57 6.53
C GLN A 45 1.79 -0.81 5.60
N THR A 46 3.08 -1.14 5.64
CA THR A 46 4.08 -0.49 4.78
C THR A 46 3.77 -0.70 3.30
N SER A 47 3.23 -1.86 2.95
CA SER A 47 2.83 -2.16 1.57
C SER A 47 1.61 -1.36 1.13
N GLU A 48 0.67 -1.08 2.02
CA GLU A 48 -0.49 -0.22 1.77
C GLU A 48 -0.06 1.24 1.62
N ASP A 49 0.80 1.73 2.51
CA ASP A 49 1.35 3.09 2.47
C ASP A 49 2.14 3.33 1.18
N ALA A 50 2.92 2.34 0.75
CA ALA A 50 3.66 2.40 -0.51
C ALA A 50 2.74 2.49 -1.74
N MET A 51 1.63 1.75 -1.75
CA MET A 51 0.64 1.83 -2.82
C MET A 51 -0.07 3.18 -2.83
N SER A 52 -0.51 3.66 -1.66
CA SER A 52 -1.13 4.99 -1.52
C SER A 52 -0.21 6.09 -2.05
N ALA A 53 1.05 6.12 -1.61
CA ALA A 53 2.04 7.09 -2.08
C ALA A 53 2.25 7.02 -3.60
N CYS A 54 2.29 5.82 -4.17
CA CYS A 54 2.43 5.66 -5.61
C CYS A 54 1.20 6.17 -6.37
N THR A 55 -0.01 5.83 -5.92
CA THR A 55 -1.25 6.33 -6.57
C THR A 55 -1.31 7.84 -6.56
N GLN A 56 -0.88 8.47 -5.46
CA GLN A 56 -0.84 9.92 -5.35
C GLN A 56 0.22 10.55 -6.27
N ALA A 57 1.39 9.93 -6.40
CA ALA A 57 2.41 10.35 -7.36
C ALA A 57 1.92 10.21 -8.81
N ALA A 58 1.34 9.07 -9.17
CA ALA A 58 0.77 8.81 -10.50
C ALA A 58 -0.33 9.83 -10.83
N ARG A 59 -1.21 10.12 -9.88
CA ARG A 59 -2.27 11.13 -10.02
C ARG A 59 -1.71 12.52 -10.30
N ASN A 60 -0.70 12.94 -9.54
CA ASN A 60 -0.06 14.24 -9.74
C ASN A 60 0.60 14.34 -11.12
N LEU A 61 1.29 13.28 -11.57
CA LEU A 61 1.89 13.20 -12.90
C LEU A 61 0.84 13.24 -14.01
N PHE A 62 -0.27 12.51 -13.85
CA PHE A 62 -1.38 12.54 -14.78
C PHE A 62 -1.96 13.95 -14.92
N ILE A 63 -2.29 14.62 -13.81
CA ILE A 63 -2.85 15.99 -13.82
C ILE A 63 -1.85 16.98 -14.43
N ALA A 64 -0.56 16.86 -14.12
CA ALA A 64 0.48 17.70 -14.68
C ALA A 64 0.56 17.56 -16.21
N ARG A 65 0.56 16.33 -16.74
CA ARG A 65 0.57 16.09 -18.19
C ARG A 65 -0.74 16.46 -18.88
N LEU A 66 -1.87 16.28 -18.20
CA LEU A 66 -3.18 16.67 -18.70
C LEU A 66 -3.31 18.17 -18.92
N ARG A 67 -2.69 18.99 -18.05
CA ARG A 67 -2.57 20.44 -18.25
C ARG A 67 -1.74 20.78 -19.48
N VAL A 68 -0.63 20.08 -19.71
CA VAL A 68 0.27 20.32 -20.86
C VAL A 68 -0.39 19.92 -22.19
N LEU A 69 -1.11 18.80 -22.22
CA LEU A 69 -1.73 18.25 -23.43
C LEU A 69 -3.13 18.82 -23.74
N LEU A 70 -3.53 19.88 -23.04
CA LEU A 70 -4.79 20.60 -23.25
C LEU A 70 -6.03 19.69 -23.28
N GLY A 71 -6.05 18.64 -22.45
CA GLY A 71 -7.21 17.75 -22.33
C GLY A 71 -7.20 16.47 -23.14
N ASN A 72 -6.15 16.18 -23.92
CA ASN A 72 -6.02 14.88 -24.59
C ASN A 72 -5.59 13.78 -23.61
N ALA A 73 -6.49 13.39 -22.70
CA ALA A 73 -6.22 12.43 -21.62
C ALA A 73 -5.77 11.07 -22.16
N GLU A 74 -6.36 10.62 -23.27
CA GLU A 74 -6.06 9.35 -23.93
C GLU A 74 -4.66 9.29 -24.54
N ARG A 75 -3.91 10.39 -24.59
CA ARG A 75 -2.52 10.41 -25.07
C ARG A 75 -1.50 10.56 -23.94
N ILE A 76 -1.96 10.61 -22.69
CA ILE A 76 -1.07 10.77 -21.55
C ILE A 76 -0.37 9.45 -21.28
N LYS A 77 0.95 9.51 -21.45
CA LYS A 77 1.90 8.55 -20.94
C LYS A 77 2.77 9.27 -19.93
N PHE A 78 3.23 8.62 -18.89
CA PHE A 78 4.23 9.16 -17.99
C PHE A 78 5.19 8.07 -17.55
N ASP A 79 6.39 8.52 -17.21
CA ASP A 79 7.47 7.65 -16.81
C ASP A 79 8.43 8.51 -16.01
N GLN A 80 8.48 8.28 -14.71
CA GLN A 80 9.17 9.14 -13.77
C GLN A 80 9.89 8.32 -12.71
N LEU A 81 11.18 8.59 -12.54
CA LEU A 81 11.93 8.18 -11.36
C LEU A 81 11.52 9.09 -10.19
N LEU A 82 11.07 8.50 -9.09
CA LEU A 82 10.68 9.22 -7.88
C LEU A 82 11.91 9.55 -7.04
N ASN A 83 12.83 8.59 -6.89
CA ASN A 83 14.00 8.69 -6.03
C ASN A 83 15.21 8.00 -6.69
N ASP A 84 16.41 8.33 -6.22
CA ASP A 84 17.68 7.72 -6.67
C ASP A 84 17.79 6.21 -6.38
N ASP A 85 16.99 5.70 -5.43
CA ASP A 85 16.87 4.26 -5.13
C ASP A 85 16.22 3.44 -6.27
N GLY A 86 15.87 4.09 -7.37
CA GLY A 86 15.25 3.45 -8.54
C GLY A 86 13.75 3.23 -8.38
N ARG A 87 13.10 3.91 -7.43
CA ARG A 87 11.64 3.97 -7.35
C ARG A 87 11.10 4.66 -8.58
N ARG A 88 10.16 4.03 -9.28
CA ARG A 88 9.66 4.54 -10.56
C ARG A 88 8.15 4.39 -10.64
N VAL A 89 7.51 5.36 -11.27
CA VAL A 89 6.10 5.33 -11.60
C VAL A 89 5.95 5.59 -13.08
N TYR A 90 5.30 4.66 -13.77
CA TYR A 90 5.07 4.77 -15.21
C TYR A 90 3.66 4.34 -15.59
N SER A 91 3.17 4.87 -16.70
CA SER A 91 1.89 4.48 -17.29
C SER A 91 2.03 3.15 -18.00
N GLY A 92 1.16 2.20 -17.69
CA GLY A 92 1.24 0.86 -18.24
C GLY A 92 0.43 -0.17 -17.47
N HIS A 93 0.58 -1.40 -17.90
CA HIS A 93 0.17 -2.61 -17.18
C HIS A 93 1.43 -3.37 -16.73
N TYR A 94 1.26 -4.32 -15.82
CA TYR A 94 2.37 -5.17 -15.35
C TYR A 94 3.16 -5.84 -16.50
N ASP A 95 2.47 -6.24 -17.58
CA ASP A 95 3.02 -6.92 -18.76
C ASP A 95 3.44 -5.96 -19.89
N LYS A 96 2.95 -4.72 -19.87
CA LYS A 96 3.14 -3.74 -20.96
C LYS A 96 3.47 -2.36 -20.39
N VAL A 97 4.72 -1.95 -20.60
CA VAL A 97 5.22 -0.63 -20.22
C VAL A 97 4.81 0.40 -21.30
N ASP A 98 4.61 1.65 -20.89
CA ASP A 98 4.33 2.78 -21.79
C ASP A 98 3.00 2.65 -22.57
N VAL A 99 2.00 2.04 -21.94
CA VAL A 99 0.61 2.04 -22.44
C VAL A 99 -0.07 3.34 -22.04
N LEU A 100 -1.06 3.76 -22.83
CA LEU A 100 -1.89 4.93 -22.54
C LEU A 100 -2.42 4.82 -21.11
N SER A 101 -2.12 5.85 -20.31
CA SER A 101 -2.37 5.78 -18.88
C SER A 101 -3.82 5.97 -18.52
N ALA A 102 -4.62 6.59 -19.40
CA ALA A 102 -5.94 7.06 -19.01
C ALA A 102 -7.00 6.83 -20.07
N THR A 103 -8.18 6.42 -19.60
CA THR A 103 -9.40 6.26 -20.39
C THR A 103 -10.51 7.12 -19.81
N TRP A 104 -11.31 7.75 -20.67
CA TRP A 104 -12.50 8.46 -20.23
C TRP A 104 -13.55 7.47 -19.69
N VAL A 105 -14.20 7.83 -18.59
CA VAL A 105 -15.24 7.03 -17.95
C VAL A 105 -16.55 7.78 -18.02
N ASN A 106 -17.61 7.06 -18.39
CA ASN A 106 -18.96 7.61 -18.41
C ASN A 106 -19.36 8.07 -16.99
N PRO A 107 -19.71 9.34 -16.78
CA PRO A 107 -20.12 9.82 -15.46
C PRO A 107 -21.35 9.09 -14.89
N ASN A 108 -22.24 8.59 -15.74
CA ASN A 108 -23.45 7.88 -15.31
C ASN A 108 -23.13 6.51 -14.68
N SER A 109 -22.01 5.88 -15.03
CA SER A 109 -21.56 4.64 -14.38
C SER A 109 -20.88 4.88 -13.03
N MET A 110 -20.63 6.14 -12.66
CA MET A 110 -19.95 6.52 -11.41
C MET A 110 -20.91 7.07 -10.34
N GLY A 111 -22.23 6.94 -10.54
CA GLY A 111 -23.22 7.45 -9.58
C GLY A 111 -23.19 8.97 -9.48
N GLN A 112 -23.34 9.65 -10.62
CA GLN A 112 -23.17 11.10 -10.75
C GLN A 112 -24.15 11.88 -9.84
N SER A 113 -23.68 12.27 -8.64
CA SER A 113 -24.34 13.27 -7.83
C SER A 113 -23.60 14.60 -7.96
N ARG A 114 -24.33 15.69 -8.21
CA ARG A 114 -23.78 17.06 -8.27
C ARG A 114 -23.07 17.47 -6.95
N SER A 115 -23.29 16.70 -5.88
CA SER A 115 -22.70 16.83 -4.54
C SER A 115 -21.61 15.78 -4.22
N GLY A 116 -21.08 15.04 -5.21
CA GLY A 116 -20.01 14.07 -4.97
C GLY A 116 -18.72 14.74 -4.48
N ALA A 117 -17.89 13.99 -3.73
CA ALA A 117 -16.62 14.49 -3.20
C ALA A 117 -15.77 15.16 -4.29
N ILE A 118 -15.39 16.42 -4.06
CA ILE A 118 -14.59 17.23 -4.99
C ILE A 118 -13.20 17.36 -4.39
N ASP A 119 -12.18 16.98 -5.14
CA ASP A 119 -10.80 17.24 -4.75
C ASP A 119 -10.29 18.52 -5.42
N MET A 120 -9.95 19.52 -4.61
CA MET A 120 -9.46 20.80 -5.08
C MET A 120 -8.10 20.70 -5.79
N SER A 121 -7.33 19.63 -5.54
CA SER A 121 -6.07 19.32 -6.21
C SER A 121 -6.27 18.95 -7.69
N ASN A 122 -7.48 18.55 -8.08
CA ASN A 122 -7.83 18.22 -9.47
C ASN A 122 -8.36 19.41 -10.26
N LYS A 123 -8.31 20.63 -9.71
CA LYS A 123 -8.68 21.83 -10.46
C LYS A 123 -7.65 22.06 -11.57
N VAL A 124 -8.13 21.96 -12.81
CA VAL A 124 -7.41 22.36 -14.01
C VAL A 124 -8.06 23.66 -14.47
N GLY A 125 -7.32 24.77 -14.42
CA GLY A 125 -7.86 26.11 -14.65
C GLY A 125 -8.57 26.24 -16.01
N THR A 126 -9.75 26.89 -16.00
CA THR A 126 -10.53 27.44 -17.13
C THR A 126 -10.56 26.66 -18.45
N ALA A 127 -10.53 25.33 -18.44
CA ALA A 127 -10.76 24.53 -19.63
C ALA A 127 -11.84 23.48 -19.34
N ALA A 128 -13.10 23.83 -19.64
CA ALA A 128 -14.25 22.91 -19.62
C ALA A 128 -14.03 21.66 -20.48
N LEU A 129 -13.11 21.73 -21.45
CA LEU A 129 -12.71 20.64 -22.35
C LEU A 129 -12.08 19.44 -21.64
N VAL A 130 -11.62 19.61 -20.40
CA VAL A 130 -10.86 18.58 -19.67
C VAL A 130 -11.68 17.99 -18.52
N ALA A 131 -12.86 18.55 -18.23
CA ALA A 131 -13.68 18.14 -17.11
C ALA A 131 -14.32 16.76 -17.37
N GLY A 132 -14.14 15.82 -16.45
CA GLY A 132 -14.63 14.46 -16.62
C GLY A 132 -14.07 13.47 -15.61
N TYR A 133 -14.53 12.22 -15.68
CA TYR A 133 -13.98 11.10 -14.93
C TYR A 133 -12.99 10.36 -15.81
N TYR A 134 -11.77 10.17 -15.31
CA TYR A 134 -10.72 9.44 -16.00
C TYR A 134 -10.26 8.28 -15.13
N ARG A 135 -10.27 7.08 -15.70
CA ARG A 135 -9.66 5.90 -15.12
C ARG A 135 -8.20 5.92 -15.53
N VAL A 136 -7.31 5.94 -14.55
CA VAL A 136 -5.87 6.03 -14.72
C VAL A 136 -5.24 4.73 -14.23
N THR A 137 -4.43 4.11 -15.08
CA THR A 137 -3.63 2.92 -14.77
C THR A 137 -2.15 3.30 -14.75
N ALA A 138 -1.48 2.93 -13.67
CA ALA A 138 -0.06 3.15 -13.46
C ALA A 138 0.59 1.92 -12.85
N VAL A 139 1.88 1.75 -13.10
CA VAL A 139 2.71 0.73 -12.47
C VAL A 139 3.72 1.42 -11.57
N CYS A 140 3.78 0.91 -10.35
CA CYS A 140 4.69 1.31 -9.29
C CYS A 140 5.81 0.30 -9.19
N GLU A 141 7.05 0.75 -9.36
CA GLU A 141 8.24 -0.05 -9.14
C GLU A 141 8.94 0.46 -7.87
N GLU A 142 9.07 -0.42 -6.88
CA GLU A 142 9.52 -0.06 -5.53
C GLU A 142 11.04 0.17 -5.42
N ARG A 143 11.81 -0.38 -6.35
CA ARG A 143 13.26 -0.18 -6.52
C ARG A 143 13.64 -0.66 -7.92
N ALA A 144 14.82 -0.28 -8.41
CA ALA A 144 15.29 -0.74 -9.72
C ALA A 144 15.24 -2.28 -9.83
N ASN A 145 14.51 -2.80 -10.82
CA ASN A 145 14.23 -4.22 -11.06
C ASN A 145 13.58 -4.93 -9.86
N GLY A 146 12.84 -4.18 -9.05
CA GLY A 146 12.15 -4.65 -7.85
C GLY A 146 10.73 -5.15 -8.13
N PRO A 147 9.98 -5.42 -7.05
CA PRO A 147 8.55 -5.70 -7.14
C PRO A 147 7.81 -4.57 -7.88
N LYS A 148 6.94 -4.98 -8.79
CA LYS A 148 6.06 -4.10 -9.55
C LYS A 148 4.63 -4.31 -9.11
N ARG A 149 3.88 -3.22 -8.95
CA ARG A 149 2.46 -3.25 -8.60
C ARG A 149 1.69 -2.36 -9.55
N GLU A 150 0.64 -2.90 -10.13
CA GLU A 150 -0.29 -2.13 -10.93
C GLU A 150 -1.34 -1.50 -10.02
N VAL A 151 -1.61 -0.22 -10.24
CA VAL A 151 -2.66 0.52 -9.54
C VAL A 151 -3.58 1.16 -10.56
N GLU A 152 -4.87 1.00 -10.33
CA GLU A 152 -5.92 1.60 -11.13
C GLU A 152 -6.80 2.46 -10.23
N PHE A 153 -7.00 3.71 -10.61
CA PHE A 153 -7.80 4.65 -9.85
C PHE A 153 -8.58 5.59 -10.76
N VAL A 154 -9.68 6.14 -10.26
CA VAL A 154 -10.50 7.10 -11.00
C VAL A 154 -10.27 8.50 -10.46
N VAL A 155 -10.00 9.45 -11.36
CA VAL A 155 -9.82 10.87 -11.06
C VAL A 155 -10.94 11.66 -11.71
N ARG A 156 -11.68 12.42 -10.91
CA ARG A 156 -12.56 13.48 -11.42
C ARG A 156 -11.74 14.74 -11.64
N VAL A 157 -11.60 15.16 -12.89
CA VAL A 157 -10.94 16.41 -13.28
C VAL A 157 -11.99 17.46 -13.59
N GLY A 158 -11.74 18.72 -13.23
CA GLY A 158 -12.68 19.82 -13.41
C GLY A 158 -13.66 19.98 -12.23
N LEU A 159 -14.19 21.19 -12.09
CA LEU A 159 -15.24 21.55 -11.13
C LEU A 159 -16.61 21.26 -11.74
#